data_AF-A0AAX3S5R9-F1
#
_entry.id   AF-A0AAX3S5R9-F1
#
_cell.length_a   1.000
_cell.length_b   1.000
_cell.length_c   1.000
_cell.angle_alpha   90.00
_cell.angle_beta   90.00
_cell.angle_gamma   90.00
#
_symmetry.space_group_name_H-M   'P 1'
#
loop_
_entity.id
_entity.type
_entity.pdbx_description
1 polymer ?
#
loop_
_entity_poly.entity_id
_entity_poly.type
_entity_poly.pdbx_seq_one_letter_code
_entity_poly.pdbx_strand_id
1 'polypeptide(L)' 'MLQYPQINPVAISFGPFAVHWYGLMYREGFVAAWWRGRLTIKTGQ' A
#
# COMPACT_ATOMS: atom_id res chain seq x y z
N MET A 1 -30.26 -9.66 2.17
CA MET A 1 -29.29 -9.72 1.05
C MET A 1 -28.20 -8.71 1.38
N LEU A 2 -26.97 -9.17 1.65
CA LEU A 2 -25.87 -8.26 2.00
C LEU A 2 -25.41 -7.58 0.71
N GLN A 3 -25.69 -6.30 0.56
CA GLN A 3 -25.31 -5.53 -0.63
C GLN A 3 -23.80 -5.37 -0.62
N TYR A 4 -23.11 -5.99 -1.58
CA TYR A 4 -21.66 -5.90 -1.68
C TYR A 4 -21.29 -4.44 -1.94
N PRO A 5 -20.52 -3.78 -1.07
CA PRO A 5 -20.14 -2.40 -1.28
C PRO A 5 -19.28 -2.34 -2.55
N GLN A 6 -19.72 -1.55 -3.53
CA GLN A 6 -18.94 -1.26 -4.73
C GLN A 6 -17.79 -0.32 -4.34
N ILE A 7 -16.73 -0.91 -3.80
CA ILE A 7 -15.50 -0.19 -3.49
C ILE A 7 -14.81 0.10 -4.82
N ASN A 8 -14.67 1.38 -5.15
CA ASN A 8 -13.93 1.80 -6.33
C ASN A 8 -12.47 1.32 -6.22
N PRO A 9 -11.94 0.59 -7.23
CA PRO A 9 -10.59 0.03 -7.16
C PRO A 9 -9.50 1.11 -7.25
N VAL A 10 -9.88 2.32 -7.66
CA VAL A 10 -8.99 3.48 -7.77
C VAL A 10 -9.03 4.28 -6.48
N ALA A 11 -7.86 4.40 -5.83
CA ALA A 11 -7.68 5.20 -4.64
C ALA A 11 -7.49 6.69 -4.99
N ILE A 12 -6.66 6.99 -5.99
CA ILE A 12 -6.32 8.36 -6.42
C ILE A 12 -6.18 8.38 -7.94
N SER A 13 -6.90 9.26 -8.63
CA SER A 13 -6.72 9.52 -10.07
C SER A 13 -6.00 10.85 -10.27
N PHE A 14 -4.76 10.81 -10.75
CA PHE A 14 -4.04 11.98 -11.25
C PHE A 14 -4.05 11.96 -12.78
N GLY A 15 -5.07 12.56 -13.39
CA GLY A 15 -5.23 12.61 -14.85
C GLY A 15 -5.21 11.21 -15.49
N PRO A 16 -4.21 10.87 -16.34
CA PRO A 16 -4.10 9.53 -16.94
C PRO A 16 -3.57 8.46 -15.98
N PHE A 17 -3.12 8.81 -14.77
CA PHE A 17 -2.59 7.87 -13.79
C PHE A 17 -3.63 7.55 -12.72
N ALA A 18 -4.20 6.35 -12.80
CA ALA A 18 -5.08 5.80 -11.76
C ALA A 18 -4.25 4.94 -10.79
N VAL A 19 -4.05 5.44 -9.58
CA VAL A 19 -3.45 4.68 -8.47
C VAL A 19 -4.53 3.79 -7.88
N HIS A 20 -4.33 2.48 -8.01
CA HIS A 20 -5.24 1.47 -7.48
C HIS A 20 -4.89 1.10 -6.04
N TRP A 21 -5.89 0.71 -5.26
CA TRP A 21 -5.69 0.22 -3.89
C TRP A 21 -4.70 -0.94 -3.80
N TYR A 22 -4.68 -1.82 -4.81
CA TYR A 22 -3.72 -2.93 -4.88
C TYR A 22 -2.27 -2.45 -4.98
N GLY A 23 -2.01 -1.43 -5.81
CA GLY A 23 -0.68 -0.83 -5.95
C GLY A 23 -0.24 -0.11 -4.68
N LEU A 24 -1.17 0.59 -4.02
CA LEU A 24 -0.93 1.22 -2.72
C LEU A 24 -0.53 0.17 -1.68
N MET A 25 -1.28 -0.93 -1.58
CA MET A 25 -1.00 -2.00 -0.63
C MET A 25 0.39 -2.61 -0.84
N TYR A 26 0.80 -2.82 -2.10
CA TYR A 26 2.12 -3.35 -2.43
C TYR A 26 3.24 -2.38 -2.04
N ARG A 27 3.05 -1.08 -2.32
CA ARG A 27 3.99 -0.02 -1.95
C ARG A 27 4.15 0.07 -0.43
N GLU A 28 3.05 0.17 0.31
CA GLU A 28 3.08 0.33 1.77
C GLU A 28 3.66 -0.91 2.46
N GLY A 29 3.32 -2.12 2.00
CA GLY A 29 3.89 -3.36 2.52
C GLY A 29 5.41 -3.45 2.32
N PHE A 30 5.88 -3.11 1.12
CA PHE A 30 7.31 -3.08 0.83
C PHE A 30 8.05 -2.01 1.65
N VAL A 31 7.49 -0.79 1.74
CA VAL A 31 8.06 0.30 2.54
C VAL A 31 8.11 -0.07 4.02
N ALA A 32 7.07 -0.68 4.57
CA ALA A 32 7.02 -1.13 5.95
C ALA A 32 8.04 -2.25 6.24
N ALA A 33 8.16 -3.24 5.35
CA ALA A 33 9.14 -4.32 5.48
C ALA A 33 10.58 -3.78 5.40
N TRP A 34 10.85 -2.89 4.44
CA TRP A 34 12.15 -2.25 4.29
C TRP A 34 12.52 -1.37 5.49
N TRP A 35 11.56 -0.60 6.01
CA TRP A 35 11.75 0.24 7.20
C TRP A 35 12.04 -0.61 8.44
N ARG A 36 11.27 -1.67 8.67
CA ARG A 36 11.50 -2.64 9.75
C ARG A 36 12.87 -3.29 9.64
N GLY A 37 13.27 -3.72 8.44
CA GLY A 37 14.61 -4.26 8.19
C GLY A 37 15.72 -3.28 8.54
N ARG A 38 15.57 -2.00 8.18
CA ARG A 38 16.55 -0.95 8.55
C ARG A 38 16.62 -0.66 10.03
N LEU A 39 15.50 -0.77 10.75
CA LEU A 39 15.49 -0.63 12.21
C LEU A 39 16.23 -1.78 12.89
N THR A 40 16.08 -3.02 12.39
CA THR A 40 16.80 -4.19 12.95
C THR A 40 18.32 -4.09 12.78
N ILE A 41 18.80 -3.55 11.66
CA ILE A 41 20.25 -3.41 11.40
C ILE A 41 20.92 -2.48 12.42
N LYS A 42 20.19 -1.52 12.99
CA LYS A 42 20.73 -0.61 14.01
C LYS A 42 20.77 -1.21 15.42
N THR A 43 20.00 -2.26 15.68
CA THR A 43 19.88 -2.88 17.01
C THR A 43 20.85 -4.06 17.21
N GLY A 44 21.69 -4.37 16.22
CA GLY A 44 22.71 -5.42 16.27
C GLY A 44 24.16 -4.92 16.40
N GLN A 45 24.37 -3.67 16.84
CA GLN A 45 25.67 -3.11 17.22
C GLN A 45 25.73 -2.98 18.75
#